data_AF-A0A950TYJ3-F1
#
_entry.id   AF-A0A950TYJ3-F1
#
_cell.length_a   1.000
_cell.length_b   1.000
_cell.length_c   1.000
_cell.angle_alpha   90.00
_cell.angle_beta   90.00
_cell.angle_gamma   90.00
#
_symmetry.space_group_name_H-M   'P 1'
#
loop_
_entity.id
_entity.type
_entity.pdbx_description
1 polymer ?
#
loop_
_entity_poly.entity_id
_entity_poly.type
_entity_poly.pdbx_seq_one_letter_code
_entity_poly.pdbx_strand_id
1 'polypeptide(L)'
;MKEHARLRDLLERMRRVADRIEESPVQDLRLVSEALTGLLLPHQRGEERAVFPELARRLGGRDPLGAMTRMHEEIEHLATRYGALVDGMAQSGGSASEARE
;
A
#
# COMPACT_ATOMS: atom_id res chain seq x y z
N MET A 1 17.77 -5.90 -2.38
CA MET A 1 17.88 -6.08 -0.90
C MET A 1 17.51 -4.82 -0.11
N LYS A 2 18.10 -3.64 -0.38
CA LYS A 2 17.78 -2.40 0.36
C LYS A 2 16.32 -1.93 0.18
N GLU A 3 15.73 -2.16 -0.99
CA GLU A 3 14.35 -1.76 -1.30
C GLU A 3 13.32 -2.57 -0.49
N HIS A 4 13.43 -3.91 -0.49
CA HIS A 4 12.60 -4.76 0.38
C HIS A 4 12.82 -4.52 1.88
N ALA A 5 13.95 -3.94 2.31
CA ALA A 5 14.11 -3.53 3.71
C ALA A 5 13.14 -2.40 4.06
N ARG A 6 13.00 -1.39 3.18
CA ARG A 6 12.02 -0.30 3.38
C ARG A 6 10.57 -0.81 3.36
N LEU A 7 10.28 -1.84 2.57
CA LEU A 7 8.96 -2.48 2.56
C LEU A 7 8.67 -3.22 3.88
N ARG A 8 9.68 -3.85 4.49
CA ARG A 8 9.54 -4.43 5.84
C ARG A 8 9.27 -3.36 6.89
N ASP A 9 9.96 -2.22 6.80
CA ASP A 9 9.71 -1.09 7.71
C ASP A 9 8.27 -0.54 7.56
N LEU A 10 7.75 -0.51 6.32
CA LEU A 10 6.36 -0.15 6.05
C LEU A 10 5.38 -1.18 6.66
N LEU A 11 5.59 -2.48 6.47
CA LEU A 11 4.75 -3.51 7.06
C LEU A 11 4.69 -3.40 8.59
N GLU A 12 5.84 -3.16 9.21
CA GLU A 12 5.96 -2.99 10.65
C GLU A 12 5.28 -1.69 11.12
N ARG A 13 5.34 -0.61 10.34
CA ARG A 13 4.54 0.59 10.59
C ARG A 13 3.04 0.32 10.50
N MET A 14 2.58 -0.37 9.46
CA MET A 14 1.18 -0.73 9.28
C MET A 14 0.67 -1.52 10.47
N ARG A 15 1.46 -2.48 10.96
CA ARG A 15 1.13 -3.25 12.16
C ARG A 15 0.96 -2.37 13.38
N ARG A 16 1.92 -1.48 13.68
CA ARG A 16 1.82 -0.58 14.84
C ARG A 16 0.61 0.36 14.80
N VAL A 17 0.27 0.87 13.61
CA VAL A 17 -0.91 1.72 13.43
C VAL A 17 -2.20 0.90 13.60
N ALA A 18 -2.24 -0.32 13.05
CA ALA A 18 -3.38 -1.22 13.22
C ALA A 18 -3.58 -1.64 14.69
N ASP A 19 -2.50 -1.91 15.42
CA ASP A 19 -2.55 -2.28 16.85
C ASP A 19 -3.11 -1.17 17.74
N ARG A 20 -3.11 0.08 17.26
CA ARG A 20 -3.61 1.26 17.97
C ARG A 20 -4.70 1.98 17.18
N ILE A 21 -5.45 1.27 16.33
CA ILE A 21 -6.32 1.88 15.33
C ILE A 21 -7.39 2.81 15.93
N GLU A 22 -7.90 2.48 17.12
CA GLU A 22 -8.90 3.28 17.83
C GLU A 22 -8.36 4.61 18.37
N GLU A 23 -7.05 4.66 18.64
CA GLU A 23 -6.35 5.82 19.20
C GLU A 23 -5.50 6.56 18.14
N SER A 24 -5.36 5.96 16.95
CA SER A 24 -4.45 6.45 15.91
C SER A 24 -4.98 7.74 15.28
N PRO A 25 -4.18 8.81 15.27
CA PRO A 25 -4.52 10.01 14.50
C PRO A 25 -4.73 9.65 13.02
N VAL A 26 -5.69 10.31 12.36
CA VAL A 26 -5.91 10.18 10.90
C VAL A 26 -4.62 10.46 10.12
N GLN A 27 -3.73 11.29 10.65
CA GLN A 27 -2.42 11.56 10.07
C GLN A 27 -1.54 10.31 9.95
N ASP A 28 -1.56 9.39 10.91
CA ASP A 28 -0.77 8.16 10.84
C ASP A 28 -1.29 7.23 9.74
N LEU A 29 -2.61 7.18 9.55
CA LEU A 29 -3.24 6.46 8.44
C LEU A 29 -2.88 7.07 7.08
N ARG A 30 -2.87 8.40 6.97
CA ARG A 30 -2.42 9.09 5.76
C ARG A 30 -0.98 8.76 5.41
N LEU A 31 -0.08 8.78 6.39
CA LEU A 31 1.32 8.46 6.15
C LEU A 31 1.54 6.99 5.73
N VAL A 32 0.66 6.07 6.13
CA VAL A 32 0.63 4.70 5.58
C VAL A 32 0.15 4.72 4.13
N SER A 33 -0.91 5.46 3.81
CA SER A 33 -1.45 5.60 2.45
C SER A 33 -0.42 6.17 1.47
N GLU A 34 0.30 7.21 1.90
CA GLU A 34 1.40 7.83 1.16
C GLU A 34 2.54 6.84 0.93
N ALA A 35 2.88 6.01 1.91
CA ALA A 35 3.92 5.00 1.75
C ALA A 35 3.48 3.85 0.83
N LEU A 36 2.21 3.42 0.88
CA LEU A 36 1.69 2.44 -0.09
C LEU A 36 1.82 2.99 -1.52
N THR A 37 1.38 4.22 -1.75
CA THR A 37 1.36 4.84 -3.08
C THR A 37 2.75 5.27 -3.58
N GLY A 38 3.62 5.73 -2.67
CA GLY A 38 4.93 6.30 -3.00
C GLY A 38 6.09 5.30 -2.92
N LEU A 39 5.91 4.16 -2.25
CA LEU A 39 6.96 3.14 -2.09
C LEU A 39 6.52 1.77 -2.60
N LEU A 40 5.38 1.23 -2.15
CA LEU A 40 4.99 -0.15 -2.49
C LEU A 40 4.53 -0.30 -3.95
N LEU A 41 3.57 0.50 -4.41
CA LEU A 41 3.05 0.38 -5.78
C LEU A 41 4.11 0.67 -6.86
N PRO A 42 4.99 1.69 -6.71
CA PRO A 42 6.08 1.91 -7.66
C PRO A 42 7.06 0.73 -7.72
N HIS A 43 7.32 0.08 -6.58
CA HIS A 43 8.17 -1.11 -6.51
C HIS A 43 7.57 -2.27 -7.32
N GLN A 44 6.31 -2.62 -7.09
CA GLN A 44 5.62 -3.71 -7.80
C GLN A 44 5.62 -3.50 -9.31
N ARG A 45 5.28 -2.28 -9.75
CA ARG A 45 5.30 -1.92 -11.18
C ARG A 45 6.72 -1.97 -11.75
N GLY A 46 7.73 -1.71 -10.93
CA GLY A 46 9.14 -1.87 -11.30
C GLY A 46 9.50 -3.34 -11.53
N GLU A 47 9.09 -4.23 -10.63
CA GLU A 47 9.29 -5.67 -10.75
C GLU A 47 8.61 -6.23 -12.00
N GLU A 48 7.35 -5.86 -12.24
CA GLU A 48 6.58 -6.31 -13.40
C GLU A 48 7.20 -5.86 -14.73
N ARG A 49 7.73 -4.64 -14.80
CA ARG A 49 8.34 -4.12 -16.03
C ARG A 49 9.74 -4.67 -16.29
N ALA A 50 10.55 -4.87 -15.23
CA ALA A 50 11.99 -5.11 -15.38
C ALA A 50 12.43 -6.51 -14.97
N VAL A 51 11.79 -7.12 -13.96
CA VAL A 51 12.23 -8.37 -13.34
C VAL A 51 11.43 -9.56 -13.87
N PHE A 52 10.10 -9.44 -13.87
CA PHE A 52 9.20 -10.53 -14.23
C PHE A 52 9.42 -11.08 -15.65
N PRO A 53 9.69 -10.24 -16.69
CA PRO A 53 9.95 -10.76 -18.02
C PRO A 53 11.19 -11.67 -18.08
N GLU A 54 12.27 -11.27 -17.42
CA GLU A 54 13.48 -12.08 -17.37
C GLU A 54 13.29 -13.35 -16.54
N LEU A 55 12.59 -13.24 -15.42
CA LEU A 55 12.31 -14.38 -14.55
C LEU A 55 11.39 -15.40 -15.24
N ALA A 56 10.36 -14.95 -15.97
CA ALA A 56 9.48 -15.81 -16.76
C ALA A 56 10.24 -16.58 -17.85
N ARG A 57 11.20 -15.94 -18.54
CA ARG A 57 12.08 -16.63 -19.51
C ARG A 57 12.89 -17.76 -18.88
N ARG A 58 13.38 -17.56 -17.66
CA ARG A 58 14.20 -18.56 -16.94
C ARG A 58 13.38 -19.70 -16.36
N LEU A 59 12.21 -19.41 -15.81
CA LEU A 59 11.33 -20.42 -15.21
C LEU A 59 10.62 -21.28 -16.27
N GLY A 60 10.31 -20.70 -17.43
CA GLY A 60 9.56 -21.37 -18.49
C GLY A 60 8.12 -21.73 -18.10
N GLY A 61 7.42 -22.46 -18.95
CA GLY A 61 6.00 -22.77 -18.77
C GLY A 61 5.06 -21.66 -19.28
N ARG A 62 3.75 -21.89 -19.18
CA ARG A 62 2.73 -21.00 -19.76
C ARG A 62 2.55 -19.70 -18.99
N ASP A 63 2.62 -19.76 -17.65
CA ASP A 63 2.41 -18.61 -16.77
C ASP A 63 3.09 -18.83 -15.41
N PRO A 64 4.43 -18.80 -15.35
CA PRO A 64 5.17 -19.09 -14.12
C PRO A 64 5.01 -18.04 -13.02
N LEU A 65 4.57 -16.81 -13.38
CA LEU A 65 4.46 -15.68 -12.45
C LEU A 65 3.04 -15.20 -12.22
N GLY A 66 2.02 -15.82 -12.82
CA GLY A 66 0.64 -15.34 -12.72
C GLY A 66 0.07 -15.28 -11.30
N ALA A 67 0.56 -16.12 -10.38
CA ALA A 67 0.23 -15.99 -8.97
C ALA A 67 0.76 -14.67 -8.37
N MET A 68 1.97 -14.25 -8.75
CA MET A 68 2.56 -13.00 -8.31
C MET A 68 1.85 -11.80 -8.93
N THR A 69 1.52 -11.86 -10.23
CA THR A 69 0.75 -10.80 -10.90
C THR A 69 -0.62 -10.60 -10.24
N ARG A 70 -1.37 -11.67 -9.99
CA ARG A 70 -2.66 -11.56 -9.27
C ARG A 70 -2.53 -11.01 -7.86
N MET A 71 -1.44 -11.35 -7.17
CA MET A 71 -1.15 -10.77 -5.86
C MET A 71 -0.86 -9.27 -5.96
N HIS A 72 -0.15 -8.82 -7.01
CA HIS A 72 0.10 -7.39 -7.22
C HIS A 72 -1.20 -6.62 -7.53
N GLU A 73 -2.07 -7.17 -8.37
CA GLU A 73 -3.39 -6.62 -8.65
C GLU A 73 -4.22 -6.43 -7.37
N GLU A 74 -4.23 -7.44 -6.48
CA GLU A 74 -4.96 -7.35 -5.21
C GLU A 74 -4.34 -6.32 -4.25
N ILE A 75 -3.01 -6.23 -4.19
CA ILE A 75 -2.33 -5.22 -3.37
C ILE A 75 -2.67 -3.81 -3.86
N GLU A 76 -2.68 -3.58 -5.18
CA GLU A 76 -3.06 -2.29 -5.76
C GLU A 76 -4.53 -1.94 -5.48
N HIS A 77 -5.43 -2.93 -5.58
CA HIS A 77 -6.83 -2.77 -5.20
C HIS A 77 -6.98 -2.36 -3.73
N LEU A 78 -6.34 -3.08 -2.81
CA LEU A 78 -6.41 -2.82 -1.37
C LEU A 78 -5.77 -1.47 -1.00
N ALA A 79 -4.65 -1.11 -1.61
CA ALA A 79 -4.00 0.18 -1.39
C ALA A 79 -4.90 1.35 -1.86
N THR A 80 -5.56 1.20 -3.01
CA THR A 80 -6.50 2.20 -3.53
C THR A 80 -7.70 2.36 -2.60
N ARG A 81 -8.28 1.24 -2.15
CA ARG A 81 -9.40 1.24 -1.20
C ARG A 81 -9.01 1.88 0.12
N TYR A 82 -7.81 1.58 0.63
CA TYR A 82 -7.29 2.17 1.85
C TYR A 82 -7.18 3.70 1.74
N GLY A 83 -6.60 4.20 0.64
CA GLY A 83 -6.51 5.64 0.38
C GLY A 83 -7.87 6.33 0.41
N ALA A 84 -8.86 5.76 -0.30
CA ALA A 84 -10.21 6.30 -0.33
C ALA A 84 -10.88 6.36 1.06
N LEU A 85 -10.66 5.35 1.91
CA LEU A 85 -11.19 5.34 3.28
C LEU A 85 -10.55 6.45 4.13
N VAL A 86 -9.23 6.61 4.04
CA VAL A 86 -8.49 7.63 4.79
C VAL A 86 -8.89 9.05 4.34
N ASP A 87 -9.06 9.26 3.04
CA ASP A 87 -9.54 10.53 2.48
C ASP A 87 -10.99 10.84 2.90
N GLY A 88 -11.83 9.81 3.08
CA GLY A 88 -13.18 9.97 3.63
C GLY A 88 -13.18 10.45 5.08
N MET A 89 -12.31 9.86 5.92
CA MET A 89 -12.17 10.24 7.34
C MET A 89 -11.73 11.70 7.53
N ALA A 90 -10.87 12.19 6.65
CA ALA A 90 -10.44 13.58 6.62
C ALA A 90 -11.59 14.57 6.45
N GLN A 91 -12.54 14.24 5.58
CA GLN A 91 -13.68 15.09 5.24
C GLN A 91 -14.72 15.09 6.36
N SER A 92 -14.91 13.96 7.04
CA SER A 92 -15.84 13.84 8.17
C SER A 92 -15.35 14.54 9.44
N GLY A 93 -14.03 14.62 9.66
CA GLY A 93 -13.44 15.32 10.82
C GLY A 93 -13.48 16.85 10.69
N GLY A 94 -13.54 17.39 9.47
CA GLY A 94 -13.63 18.83 9.21
C GLY A 94 -15.02 19.41 9.47
N SER A 95 -16.09 18.64 9.24
CA SER A 95 -17.47 19.16 9.38
C SER A 95 -17.96 19.29 10.83
N ALA A 96 -17.29 18.68 11.80
CA ALA A 96 -17.69 18.74 13.22
C ALA A 96 -17.15 19.98 13.96
N SER A 97 -16.18 20.70 13.38
CA SER A 97 -15.52 21.84 14.03
C SER A 97 -16.15 23.21 13.73
N GLU A 98 -17.07 23.32 12.76
CA GLU A 98 -17.66 24.61 12.34
C GLU A 98 -19.04 24.91 12.97
N ALA A 99 -19.56 24.05 13.86
CA ALA A 99 -20.91 24.21 14.45
C ALA A 99 -20.92 24.75 15.90
N ARG A 100 -19.82 25.37 16.37
CA ARG A 100 -19.75 25.99 17.70
C ARG A 100 -19.13 27.37 17.64
N GLU A 101 -19.91 28.33 17.15
CA GLU A 101 -19.77 29.75 17.50
C GLU A 101 -21.15 30.32 17.84
#